data_AF-A0A955YBI0-F1
#
_entry.id   AF-A0A955YBI0-F1
#
_cell.length_a   1.000
_cell.length_b   1.000
_cell.length_c   1.000
_cell.angle_alpha   90.00
_cell.angle_beta   90.00
_cell.angle_gamma   90.00
#
_symmetry.space_group_name_H-M   'P 1'
#
loop_
_entity.id
_entity.type
_entity.pdbx_description
1 polymer ?
#
loop_
_entity_poly.entity_id
_entity_poly.type
_entity_poly.pdbx_seq_one_letter_code
_entity_poly.pdbx_strand_id
1 'polypeptide(L)'
;QTGSAHKTRAGVVMGTASYLPPELFLESRGNQLQDAPVADVYALGQTACELLAGRPVHKREDVDGPHMIVQIMKDKVTRTALDPREWNPGVPAALAEIVRSATAQEPEERIPTAGELERRLRAWLASRDAPTPAPVSKASAALPAPPSPAPTLPTGPTPTTEPLVPRMAVGLGAVGLLGLSAAGLVTLTLLGLVGLWLARPDPAQAAARRALEARLHADAPALRACVQERRAVALDVDLRGGRVASVGVQGLPEPAKACVAARIGGWTVQAPDARASLQVTLVP
;
A
#
# COMPACT_ATOMS: atom_id res chain seq x y z
N GLN A 1 14.74 -10.27 31.63
CA GLN A 1 14.92 -9.35 30.49
C GLN A 1 16.06 -9.93 29.68
N THR A 2 15.93 -10.28 28.40
CA THR A 2 15.53 -9.43 27.27
C THR A 2 14.90 -10.27 26.14
N GLY A 3 13.78 -9.80 25.61
CA GLY A 3 13.12 -10.39 24.44
C GLY A 3 13.84 -9.99 23.15
N SER A 4 14.15 -10.97 22.31
CA SER A 4 14.65 -10.76 20.95
C SER A 4 13.63 -11.33 19.95
N ALA A 5 12.87 -10.40 19.38
CA ALA A 5 12.46 -10.37 17.97
C ALA A 5 11.95 -11.67 17.32
N HIS A 6 10.78 -12.16 17.76
CA HIS A 6 9.84 -12.76 16.80
C HIS A 6 9.09 -11.63 16.07
N LYS A 7 9.77 -10.94 15.15
CA LYS A 7 9.12 -10.01 14.22
C LYS A 7 8.49 -10.86 13.11
N THR A 8 7.25 -11.24 13.33
CA THR A 8 6.43 -12.14 12.50
C THR A 8 6.46 -11.75 11.02
N ARG A 9 6.55 -12.73 10.12
CA ARG A 9 6.37 -12.59 8.65
C ARG A 9 5.09 -11.80 8.29
N ALA A 10 4.08 -11.83 9.16
CA ALA A 10 2.87 -11.04 9.08
C ALA A 10 3.10 -9.52 9.18
N GLY A 11 4.08 -9.04 9.96
CA GLY A 11 4.35 -7.61 10.14
C GLY A 11 4.92 -6.93 8.88
N VAL A 12 5.64 -7.68 8.03
CA VAL A 12 6.11 -7.19 6.72
C VAL A 12 4.97 -7.13 5.71
N VAL A 13 4.15 -8.18 5.64
CA VAL A 13 2.94 -8.24 4.77
C VAL A 13 1.95 -7.13 5.14
N MET A 14 1.76 -6.92 6.44
CA MET A 14 0.91 -5.86 7.00
C MET A 14 1.47 -4.46 6.73
N GLY A 15 2.80 -4.30 6.75
CA GLY A 15 3.46 -3.04 6.44
C GLY A 15 3.33 -2.63 4.97
N THR A 16 3.40 -3.58 4.04
CA THR A 16 3.19 -3.32 2.62
C THR A 16 1.72 -3.05 2.31
N ALA A 17 0.79 -3.80 2.93
CA ALA A 17 -0.65 -3.62 2.71
C ALA A 17 -1.15 -2.21 3.03
N SER A 18 -0.52 -1.52 4.00
CA SER A 18 -0.84 -0.12 4.30
C SER A 18 -0.73 0.77 3.08
N TYR A 19 0.25 0.57 2.19
CA TYR A 19 0.53 1.44 1.05
C TYR A 19 -0.13 1.00 -0.26
N LEU A 20 -0.74 -0.19 -0.30
CA LEU A 20 -1.39 -0.69 -1.51
C LEU A 20 -2.69 0.09 -1.79
N PRO A 21 -2.99 0.37 -3.06
CA PRO A 21 -4.23 1.03 -3.46
C PRO A 21 -5.45 0.06 -3.40
N PRO A 22 -6.69 0.59 -3.29
CA PRO A 22 -7.89 -0.20 -3.03
C PRO A 22 -8.19 -1.29 -4.09
N GLU A 23 -7.90 -1.04 -5.35
CA GLU A 23 -8.16 -1.94 -6.48
C GLU A 23 -7.36 -3.24 -6.42
N LEU A 24 -6.19 -3.26 -5.77
CA LEU A 24 -5.42 -4.49 -5.58
C LEU A 24 -6.07 -5.44 -4.57
N PHE A 25 -7.02 -4.95 -3.77
CA PHE A 25 -7.83 -5.77 -2.87
C PHE A 25 -9.16 -6.23 -3.49
N LEU A 26 -9.56 -5.66 -4.63
CA LEU A 26 -10.79 -6.01 -5.32
C LEU A 26 -10.49 -7.09 -6.36
N GLU A 27 -10.90 -8.34 -6.09
CA GLU A 27 -10.68 -9.51 -6.96
C GLU A 27 -11.16 -9.32 -8.42
N SER A 28 -12.10 -8.41 -8.65
CA SER A 28 -12.66 -8.06 -9.97
C SER A 28 -11.87 -7.02 -10.76
N ARG A 29 -10.92 -6.29 -10.13
CA ARG A 29 -10.05 -5.30 -10.79
C ARG A 29 -8.57 -5.69 -10.76
N GLY A 30 -8.23 -6.83 -10.17
CA GLY A 30 -6.86 -7.21 -9.85
C GLY A 30 -6.00 -7.56 -11.07
N ASN A 31 -4.84 -6.89 -11.14
CA ASN A 31 -3.59 -7.36 -11.74
C ASN A 31 -3.41 -7.18 -13.27
N GLN A 32 -3.89 -6.07 -13.83
CA GLN A 32 -3.37 -5.63 -15.13
C GLN A 32 -2.06 -4.86 -14.92
N LEU A 33 -1.00 -5.25 -15.63
CA LEU A 33 0.30 -4.56 -15.64
C LEU A 33 0.18 -3.04 -15.96
N GLN A 34 -0.94 -2.64 -16.55
CA GLN A 34 -1.25 -1.26 -16.94
C GLN A 34 -1.53 -0.34 -15.75
N ASP A 35 -1.92 -0.89 -14.59
CA ASP A 35 -2.24 -0.11 -13.39
C ASP A 35 -1.02 0.15 -12.50
N ALA A 36 0.14 -0.41 -12.82
CA ALA A 36 1.35 -0.29 -11.99
C ALA A 36 1.80 1.17 -11.77
N PRO A 37 1.84 2.06 -12.78
CA PRO A 37 2.25 3.46 -12.57
C PRO A 37 1.33 4.24 -11.64
N VAL A 38 0.01 4.01 -11.72
CA VAL A 38 -0.99 4.70 -10.88
C VAL A 38 -1.07 4.11 -9.48
N ALA A 39 -0.70 2.84 -9.30
CA ALA A 39 -0.53 2.23 -7.99
C ALA A 39 0.66 2.82 -7.21
N ASP A 40 1.80 3.06 -7.88
CA ASP A 40 2.96 3.71 -7.27
C ASP A 40 2.65 5.16 -6.87
N VAL A 41 1.89 5.90 -7.69
CA VAL A 41 1.42 7.25 -7.34
C VAL A 41 0.58 7.24 -6.08
N TYR A 42 -0.32 6.26 -5.93
CA TYR A 42 -1.12 6.13 -4.72
C TYR A 42 -0.24 5.90 -3.49
N ALA A 43 0.74 4.98 -3.58
CA ALA A 43 1.66 4.70 -2.48
C ALA A 43 2.45 5.95 -2.07
N LEU A 44 2.97 6.71 -3.05
CA LEU A 44 3.66 7.99 -2.81
C LEU A 44 2.72 9.04 -2.18
N GLY A 45 1.48 9.13 -2.65
CA GLY A 45 0.46 10.02 -2.09
C GLY A 45 0.18 9.71 -0.63
N GLN A 46 0.07 8.43 -0.28
CA GLN A 46 -0.08 8.00 1.10
C GLN A 46 1.15 8.33 1.95
N THR A 47 2.36 8.08 1.44
CA THR A 47 3.59 8.49 2.14
C THR A 47 3.61 10.01 2.38
N ALA A 48 3.25 10.81 1.39
CA ALA A 48 3.13 12.26 1.54
C ALA A 48 2.09 12.64 2.61
N CYS A 49 0.93 11.97 2.63
CA CYS A 49 -0.07 12.16 3.66
C CYS A 49 0.47 11.88 5.06
N GLU A 50 1.20 10.79 5.26
CA GLU A 50 1.80 10.41 6.54
C GLU A 50 2.86 11.44 7.01
N LEU A 51 3.69 11.92 6.09
CA LEU A 51 4.68 12.96 6.36
C LEU A 51 4.03 14.28 6.77
N LEU A 52 2.94 14.67 6.10
CA LEU A 52 2.22 15.91 6.38
C LEU A 52 1.38 15.82 7.65
N ALA A 53 0.79 14.66 7.92
CA ALA A 53 0.05 14.37 9.15
C ALA A 53 0.98 14.20 10.37
N GLY A 54 2.27 13.89 10.15
CA GLY A 54 3.23 13.59 11.22
C GLY A 54 2.99 12.24 11.91
N ARG A 55 2.18 11.37 11.31
CA ARG A 55 1.80 10.06 11.85
C ARG A 55 1.38 9.10 10.74
N PRO A 56 1.47 7.77 10.97
CA PRO A 56 0.86 6.79 10.08
C PRO A 56 -0.66 7.01 9.97
N VAL A 57 -1.18 6.90 8.75
CA VAL A 57 -2.63 6.95 8.47
C VAL A 57 -3.30 5.74 9.12
N HIS A 58 -2.70 4.56 8.94
CA HIS A 58 -3.15 3.31 9.54
C HIS A 58 -2.22 2.91 10.69
N LYS A 59 -2.70 2.97 11.94
CA LYS A 59 -1.93 2.56 13.13
C LYS A 59 -1.77 1.04 13.19
N ARG A 60 -0.60 0.58 13.63
CA ARG A 60 -0.26 -0.85 13.79
C ARG A 60 -0.62 -1.43 15.16
N GLU A 61 -1.04 -0.60 16.11
CA GLU A 61 -1.02 -0.93 17.54
C GLU A 61 -2.32 -1.53 18.06
N ASP A 62 -3.42 -1.47 17.29
CA ASP A 62 -4.75 -1.71 17.85
C ASP A 62 -5.37 -3.06 17.45
N VAL A 63 -4.73 -3.85 16.57
CA VAL A 63 -5.39 -5.01 15.94
C VAL A 63 -4.41 -6.14 15.56
N ASP A 64 -4.67 -7.35 16.07
CA ASP A 64 -3.91 -8.54 15.72
C ASP A 64 -4.00 -8.87 14.21
N GLY A 65 -2.82 -9.03 13.59
CA GLY A 65 -2.55 -9.61 12.27
C GLY A 65 -3.66 -9.50 11.22
N PRO A 66 -4.55 -10.51 11.09
CA PRO A 66 -5.54 -10.58 10.02
C PRO A 66 -6.61 -9.49 10.07
N HIS A 67 -7.01 -9.06 11.27
CA HIS A 67 -8.10 -8.10 11.44
C HIS A 67 -7.70 -6.69 10.97
N MET A 68 -6.41 -6.34 11.05
CA MET A 68 -5.92 -5.03 10.64
C MET A 68 -5.95 -4.85 9.13
N ILE A 69 -5.59 -5.90 8.37
CA ILE A 69 -5.62 -5.86 6.91
C ILE A 69 -7.07 -5.65 6.42
N VAL A 70 -8.04 -6.32 7.05
CA VAL A 70 -9.46 -6.14 6.73
C VAL A 70 -9.92 -4.72 7.04
N GLN A 71 -9.47 -4.11 8.14
CA GLN A 71 -9.79 -2.72 8.46
C GLN A 71 -9.17 -1.72 7.48
N ILE A 72 -7.90 -1.90 7.12
CA ILE A 72 -7.20 -1.08 6.11
C ILE A 72 -7.93 -1.16 4.78
N MET A 73 -8.28 -2.38 4.34
CA MET A 73 -9.05 -2.59 3.11
C MET A 73 -10.41 -1.88 3.16
N LYS A 74 -11.15 -2.02 4.27
CA LYS A 74 -12.43 -1.33 4.46
C LYS A 74 -12.27 0.17 4.37
N ASP A 75 -11.33 0.77 5.10
CA ASP A 75 -11.09 2.22 5.05
C ASP A 75 -10.81 2.67 3.61
N LYS A 76 -9.87 2.02 2.92
CA LYS A 76 -9.49 2.34 1.53
C LYS A 76 -10.61 2.19 0.51
N VAL A 77 -11.54 1.25 0.71
CA VAL A 77 -12.70 1.04 -0.18
C VAL A 77 -13.86 1.99 0.16
N THR A 78 -13.94 2.49 1.39
CA THR A 78 -15.00 3.45 1.78
C THR A 78 -14.60 4.91 1.62
N ARG A 79 -13.30 5.20 1.68
CA ARG A 79 -12.77 6.56 1.62
C ARG A 79 -12.47 6.96 0.19
N THR A 80 -12.96 8.13 -0.22
CA THR A 80 -12.77 8.66 -1.58
C THR A 80 -11.34 9.10 -1.87
N ALA A 81 -10.66 9.73 -0.91
CA ALA A 81 -9.24 10.11 -0.98
C ALA A 81 -8.69 10.42 0.43
N LEU A 82 -7.36 10.46 0.59
CA LEU A 82 -6.74 10.89 1.85
C LEU A 82 -6.62 12.41 1.91
N ASP A 83 -7.04 13.02 3.03
CA ASP A 83 -6.80 14.43 3.32
C ASP A 83 -5.91 14.57 4.58
N PRO A 84 -4.65 15.03 4.44
CA PRO A 84 -3.76 15.19 5.59
C PRO A 84 -4.26 16.23 6.61
N ARG A 85 -5.19 17.11 6.22
CA ARG A 85 -5.78 18.13 7.08
C ARG A 85 -6.72 17.56 8.14
N GLU A 86 -7.17 16.32 7.99
CA GLU A 86 -7.89 15.59 9.04
C GLU A 86 -7.04 15.42 10.31
N TRP A 87 -5.72 15.30 10.16
CA TRP A 87 -4.78 15.14 11.28
C TRP A 87 -3.92 16.36 11.54
N ASN A 88 -3.60 17.14 10.50
CA ASN A 88 -2.83 18.36 10.61
C ASN A 88 -3.51 19.52 9.84
N PRO A 89 -4.40 20.28 10.50
CA PRO A 89 -5.11 21.40 9.87
C PRO A 89 -4.20 22.50 9.30
N GLY A 90 -2.93 22.56 9.73
CA GLY A 90 -1.94 23.51 9.24
C GLY A 90 -1.41 23.20 7.84
N VAL A 91 -1.74 22.04 7.25
CA VAL A 91 -1.36 21.71 5.89
C VAL A 91 -2.09 22.62 4.89
N PRO A 92 -1.36 23.33 3.99
CA PRO A 92 -1.99 24.21 3.01
C PRO A 92 -2.96 23.47 2.09
N ALA A 93 -4.12 24.08 1.82
CA ALA A 93 -5.20 23.47 1.03
C ALA A 93 -4.75 22.98 -0.36
N ALA A 94 -3.89 23.76 -1.03
CA ALA A 94 -3.35 23.39 -2.33
C ALA A 94 -2.45 22.13 -2.28
N LEU A 95 -1.70 21.93 -1.20
CA LEU A 95 -0.90 20.71 -1.02
C LEU A 95 -1.79 19.51 -0.69
N ALA A 96 -2.80 19.72 0.15
CA ALA A 96 -3.78 18.68 0.46
C ALA A 96 -4.52 18.20 -0.79
N GLU A 97 -4.84 19.09 -1.73
CA GLU A 97 -5.44 18.70 -3.01
C GLU A 97 -4.53 17.78 -3.84
N ILE A 98 -3.22 18.05 -3.87
CA ILE A 98 -2.26 17.18 -4.57
C ILE A 98 -2.27 15.77 -3.94
N VAL A 99 -2.32 15.69 -2.60
CA VAL A 99 -2.42 14.40 -1.89
C VAL A 99 -3.73 13.69 -2.19
N ARG A 100 -4.87 14.40 -2.16
CA ARG A 100 -6.17 13.81 -2.53
C ARG A 100 -6.17 13.27 -3.95
N SER A 101 -5.66 14.06 -4.91
CA SER A 101 -5.54 13.64 -6.30
C SER A 101 -4.60 12.43 -6.48
N ALA A 102 -3.54 12.32 -5.68
CA ALA A 102 -2.65 11.16 -5.74
C ALA A 102 -3.29 9.90 -5.14
N THR A 103 -4.18 10.07 -4.16
CA THR A 103 -4.77 8.99 -3.35
C THR A 103 -6.24 8.73 -3.64
N ALA A 104 -6.75 9.23 -4.77
CA ALA A 104 -8.12 9.02 -5.19
C ALA A 104 -8.45 7.53 -5.28
N GLN A 105 -9.67 7.16 -4.90
CA GLN A 105 -10.12 5.78 -4.85
C GLN A 105 -10.06 5.13 -6.24
N GLU A 106 -10.64 5.79 -7.24
CA GLU A 106 -10.68 5.30 -8.62
C GLU A 106 -9.34 5.60 -9.33
N PRO A 107 -8.68 4.62 -9.96
CA PRO A 107 -7.40 4.83 -10.65
C PRO A 107 -7.44 5.93 -11.72
N GLU A 108 -8.59 6.09 -12.37
CA GLU A 108 -8.84 7.06 -13.44
C GLU A 108 -8.86 8.51 -12.95
N GLU A 109 -9.22 8.72 -11.68
CA GLU A 109 -9.23 10.03 -11.02
C GLU A 109 -7.85 10.40 -10.45
N ARG A 110 -6.91 9.44 -10.42
CA ARG A 110 -5.58 9.66 -9.87
C ARG A 110 -4.70 10.45 -10.82
N ILE A 111 -3.68 11.05 -10.22
CA ILE A 111 -2.54 11.53 -10.97
C ILE A 111 -1.94 10.37 -11.79
N PRO A 112 -1.86 10.49 -13.13
CA PRO A 112 -1.58 9.34 -14.00
C PRO A 112 -0.15 8.80 -13.90
N THR A 113 0.81 9.64 -13.49
CA THR A 113 2.23 9.24 -13.42
C THR A 113 2.95 9.95 -12.28
N ALA A 114 4.04 9.34 -11.79
CA ALA A 114 4.92 9.96 -10.81
C ALA A 114 5.54 11.28 -11.31
N GLY A 115 5.82 11.40 -12.61
CA GLY A 115 6.32 12.65 -13.21
C GLY A 115 5.29 13.78 -13.15
N GLU A 116 4.01 13.47 -13.33
CA GLU A 116 2.93 14.44 -13.17
C GLU A 116 2.76 14.85 -11.69
N LEU A 117 2.90 13.90 -10.75
CA LEU A 117 2.90 14.20 -9.31
C LEU A 117 4.05 15.14 -8.94
N GLU A 118 5.27 14.83 -9.41
CA GLU A 118 6.44 15.68 -9.23
C GLU A 118 6.19 17.09 -9.78
N ARG A 119 5.67 17.20 -11.00
CA ARG A 119 5.36 18.49 -11.64
C ARG A 119 4.41 19.32 -10.79
N ARG A 120 3.34 18.71 -10.27
CA ARG A 120 2.37 19.39 -9.38
C ARG A 120 3.01 19.85 -8.08
N LEU A 121 3.82 19.01 -7.45
CA LEU A 121 4.55 19.37 -6.22
C LEU A 121 5.55 20.51 -6.45
N ARG A 122 6.31 20.48 -7.56
CA ARG A 122 7.23 21.57 -7.93
C ARG A 122 6.51 22.87 -8.23
N ALA A 123 5.39 22.82 -8.95
CA ALA A 123 4.56 23.98 -9.22
C ALA A 123 4.02 24.60 -7.91
N TRP A 124 3.59 23.76 -6.97
CA TRP A 124 3.18 24.22 -5.65
C TRP A 124 4.34 24.87 -4.88
N LEU A 125 5.53 24.25 -4.84
CA LEU A 125 6.71 24.83 -4.20
C LEU A 125 7.06 26.20 -4.80
N ALA A 126 7.11 26.30 -6.13
CA ALA A 126 7.38 27.56 -6.83
C ALA A 126 6.33 28.64 -6.52
N SER A 127 5.05 28.26 -6.35
CA SER A 127 3.98 29.19 -5.99
C SER A 127 4.08 29.71 -4.54
N ARG A 128 4.77 28.98 -3.65
CA ARG A 128 5.05 29.44 -2.29
C ARG A 128 6.16 30.48 -2.24
N ASP A 129 7.15 30.30 -3.10
CA ASP A 129 8.35 31.14 -3.16
C ASP A 129 8.16 32.34 -4.10
N ALA A 130 7.07 32.36 -4.86
CA ALA A 130 6.69 33.49 -5.69
C ALA A 130 6.49 34.72 -4.79
N PRO A 131 7.14 35.86 -5.09
CA PRO A 131 6.80 37.12 -4.46
C PRO A 131 5.32 37.35 -4.67
N THR A 132 4.55 37.46 -3.59
CA THR A 132 3.17 37.92 -3.65
C THR A 132 3.17 39.18 -4.51
N PRO A 133 2.47 39.21 -5.67
CA PRO A 133 2.33 40.46 -6.39
C PRO A 133 1.71 41.43 -5.40
N ALA A 134 2.47 42.48 -5.06
CA ALA A 134 1.95 43.57 -4.25
C ALA A 134 0.59 43.96 -4.85
N PRO A 135 -0.46 44.11 -4.03
CA PRO A 135 -1.73 44.58 -4.55
C PRO A 135 -1.42 45.85 -5.34
N VAL A 136 -1.81 45.85 -6.63
CA VAL A 136 -1.78 47.04 -7.48
C VAL A 136 -2.74 48.04 -6.85
N SER A 137 -2.21 48.78 -5.88
CA SER A 137 -2.83 49.93 -5.27
C SER A 137 -2.89 50.98 -6.37
N LYS A 138 -4.12 51.29 -6.82
CA LYS A 138 -4.36 52.47 -7.63
C LYS A 138 -3.91 53.66 -6.80
N ALA A 139 -2.86 54.31 -7.26
CA ALA A 139 -2.27 55.48 -6.62
C ALA A 139 -3.30 56.60 -6.41
N SER A 140 -3.26 57.23 -5.23
CA SER A 140 -3.60 58.64 -5.09
C SER A 140 -2.49 59.31 -4.27
N ALA A 141 -1.91 60.34 -4.86
CA ALA A 141 -0.75 61.09 -4.42
C ALA A 141 -0.99 61.95 -3.17
N ALA A 142 0.06 62.20 -2.36
CA ALA A 142 0.55 63.56 -2.03
C ALA A 142 1.68 63.59 -0.96
N LEU A 143 2.86 64.06 -1.41
CA LEU A 143 3.88 64.96 -0.80
C LEU A 143 4.81 64.53 0.38
N PRO A 144 6.04 65.13 0.49
CA PRO A 144 7.18 64.62 1.28
C PRO A 144 7.60 65.44 2.54
N ALA A 145 8.23 64.73 3.50
CA ALA A 145 9.26 65.05 4.55
C ALA A 145 9.22 66.36 5.40
N PRO A 146 9.69 66.29 6.67
CA PRO A 146 11.07 66.70 7.01
C PRO A 146 11.79 65.81 8.09
N PRO A 147 13.10 66.04 8.41
CA PRO A 147 14.00 65.04 9.03
C PRO A 147 14.42 65.26 10.51
N SER A 148 14.87 64.17 11.15
CA SER A 148 15.84 64.01 12.29
C SER A 148 15.50 64.64 13.67
N PRO A 149 16.09 64.19 14.82
CA PRO A 149 17.49 63.78 15.02
C PRO A 149 17.76 62.48 15.82
N ALA A 150 19.02 62.05 15.74
CA ALA A 150 19.68 60.94 16.44
C ALA A 150 19.72 61.04 17.97
N PRO A 151 20.08 59.94 18.65
CA PRO A 151 21.03 60.03 19.75
C PRO A 151 22.25 59.09 19.61
N THR A 152 23.29 59.55 20.27
CA THR A 152 24.71 59.18 20.29
C THR A 152 25.03 57.89 21.07
N LEU A 153 26.16 57.28 20.71
CA LEU A 153 26.85 56.11 21.30
C LEU A 153 27.22 56.27 22.80
N PRO A 154 27.55 55.17 23.50
CA PRO A 154 28.95 54.99 23.91
C PRO A 154 29.52 53.54 23.84
N THR A 155 30.67 53.45 23.17
CA THR A 155 31.99 52.87 23.55
C THR A 155 32.15 51.57 24.39
N GLY A 156 32.66 50.52 23.74
CA GLY A 156 33.84 49.69 24.12
C GLY A 156 33.62 48.40 24.95
N PRO A 157 34.62 47.47 25.06
CA PRO A 157 35.84 47.27 24.26
C PRO A 157 36.01 45.81 23.71
N THR A 158 36.97 45.66 22.79
CA THR A 158 37.55 44.40 22.23
C THR A 158 38.20 43.48 23.28
N PRO A 159 38.37 42.19 22.96
CA PRO A 159 39.74 41.68 22.87
C PRO A 159 40.04 40.83 21.62
N THR A 160 41.19 41.15 21.04
CA THR A 160 41.97 40.38 20.06
C THR A 160 42.81 39.33 20.80
N THR A 161 42.81 38.06 20.37
CA THR A 161 44.03 37.26 20.11
C THR A 161 43.70 35.85 19.60
N GLU A 162 44.01 35.60 18.32
CA GLU A 162 44.42 34.29 17.77
C GLU A 162 45.86 34.01 18.24
N PRO A 163 46.33 32.73 18.35
CA PRO A 163 46.99 32.14 17.18
C PRO A 163 47.01 30.60 17.04
N LEU A 164 47.24 30.18 15.77
CA LEU A 164 48.12 29.09 15.30
C LEU A 164 47.70 27.60 15.36
N VAL A 165 47.12 27.14 14.24
CA VAL A 165 47.38 25.92 13.40
C VAL A 165 48.23 24.74 13.94
N PRO A 166 47.96 23.47 13.52
CA PRO A 166 48.41 23.04 12.19
C PRO A 166 47.42 22.21 11.35
N ARG A 167 47.60 22.37 10.04
CA ARG A 167 47.00 21.62 8.94
C ARG A 167 47.62 20.22 8.90
N MET A 168 46.80 19.19 8.77
CA MET A 168 47.22 17.94 8.12
C MET A 168 46.21 17.59 7.05
N ALA A 169 46.67 17.73 5.80
CA ALA A 169 46.10 17.07 4.66
C ALA A 169 46.43 15.57 4.74
N VAL A 170 45.43 14.72 4.57
CA VAL A 170 45.60 13.39 3.98
C VAL A 170 44.42 13.19 3.04
N GLY A 171 44.67 13.41 1.75
CA GLY A 171 43.85 12.80 0.71
C GLY A 171 44.29 11.35 0.54
N LEU A 172 43.33 10.43 0.46
CA LEU A 172 43.27 9.28 -0.45
C LEU A 172 42.07 8.42 -0.05
N GLY A 173 41.18 8.14 -1.00
CA GLY A 173 40.04 7.25 -0.77
C GLY A 173 38.94 7.26 -1.84
N ALA A 174 39.17 7.87 -3.01
CA ALA A 174 38.31 7.68 -4.17
C ALA A 174 38.83 6.53 -5.05
N VAL A 175 38.86 5.29 -4.53
CA VAL A 175 38.83 4.04 -5.32
C VAL A 175 38.30 2.94 -4.39
N GLY A 176 37.03 2.55 -4.54
CA GLY A 176 36.49 1.43 -3.75
C GLY A 176 34.97 1.23 -3.69
N LEU A 177 34.16 1.97 -4.46
CA LEU A 177 32.70 1.82 -4.42
C LEU A 177 32.01 1.86 -5.80
N LEU A 178 32.74 1.50 -6.86
CA LEU A 178 32.19 1.26 -8.20
C LEU A 178 32.21 -0.23 -8.60
N GLY A 179 32.35 -1.14 -7.63
CA GLY A 179 32.20 -2.59 -7.81
C GLY A 179 30.90 -3.18 -7.24
N LEU A 180 30.08 -2.38 -6.54
CA LEU A 180 28.87 -2.84 -5.85
C LEU A 180 27.56 -2.64 -6.63
N SER A 181 27.57 -1.99 -7.80
CA SER A 181 26.33 -1.71 -8.55
C SER A 181 25.82 -2.91 -9.36
N ALA A 182 26.70 -3.72 -9.97
CA ALA A 182 26.29 -4.86 -10.78
C ALA A 182 25.99 -6.11 -9.94
N ALA A 183 26.91 -6.50 -9.04
CA ALA A 183 26.74 -7.70 -8.22
C ALA A 183 25.61 -7.55 -7.19
N GLY A 184 25.43 -6.36 -6.61
CA GLY A 184 24.34 -6.07 -5.68
C GLY A 184 22.98 -6.11 -6.38
N LEU A 185 22.86 -5.49 -7.56
CA LEU A 185 21.63 -5.52 -8.35
C LEU A 185 21.30 -6.94 -8.79
N VAL A 186 22.27 -7.69 -9.32
CA VAL A 186 22.10 -9.10 -9.71
C VAL A 186 21.65 -9.95 -8.52
N THR A 187 22.23 -9.75 -7.34
CA THR A 187 21.83 -10.49 -6.13
C THR A 187 20.40 -10.17 -5.72
N LEU A 188 19.99 -8.89 -5.74
CA LEU A 188 18.61 -8.48 -5.45
C LEU A 188 17.61 -9.00 -6.50
N THR A 189 17.99 -8.99 -7.78
CA THR A 189 17.15 -9.54 -8.86
C THR A 189 17.03 -11.05 -8.71
N LEU A 190 18.11 -11.77 -8.39
CA LEU A 190 18.08 -13.22 -8.15
C LEU A 190 17.26 -13.56 -6.91
N LEU A 191 17.40 -12.82 -5.81
CA LEU A 191 16.55 -12.98 -4.62
C LEU A 191 15.08 -12.68 -4.93
N GLY A 192 14.79 -11.64 -5.71
CA GLY A 192 13.45 -11.32 -6.18
C GLY A 192 12.86 -12.40 -7.08
N LEU A 193 13.66 -12.94 -8.02
CA LEU A 193 13.27 -14.04 -8.89
C LEU A 193 13.06 -15.35 -8.13
N VAL A 194 13.90 -15.66 -7.14
CA VAL A 194 13.73 -16.81 -6.25
C VAL A 194 12.48 -16.61 -5.38
N GLY A 195 12.27 -15.41 -4.85
CA GLY A 195 11.04 -15.06 -4.12
C GLY A 195 9.79 -15.22 -4.99
N LEU A 196 9.85 -14.76 -6.24
CA LEU A 196 8.78 -14.92 -7.22
C LEU A 196 8.57 -16.39 -7.60
N TRP A 197 9.64 -17.16 -7.74
CA TRP A 197 9.60 -18.60 -8.04
C TRP A 197 8.99 -19.40 -6.88
N LEU A 198 9.37 -19.09 -5.64
CA LEU A 198 8.80 -19.68 -4.42
C LEU A 198 7.36 -19.25 -4.16
N ALA A 199 6.96 -18.07 -4.66
CA ALA A 199 5.59 -17.57 -4.57
C ALA A 199 4.69 -18.06 -5.70
N ARG A 200 5.21 -18.80 -6.71
CA ARG A 200 4.36 -19.36 -7.75
C ARG A 200 3.38 -20.36 -7.13
N PRO A 201 2.07 -20.18 -7.32
CA PRO A 201 1.09 -21.14 -6.84
C PRO A 201 1.36 -22.50 -7.49
N ASP A 202 1.24 -23.56 -6.70
CA ASP A 202 1.48 -24.92 -7.16
C ASP A 202 0.52 -25.24 -8.34
N PRO A 203 1.04 -25.57 -9.53
CA PRO A 203 0.20 -25.87 -10.69
C PRO A 203 -0.77 -27.03 -10.43
N ALA A 204 -0.43 -27.96 -9.53
CA ALA A 204 -1.31 -29.05 -9.13
C ALA A 204 -2.54 -28.54 -8.37
N GLN A 205 -2.37 -27.59 -7.44
CA GLN A 205 -3.47 -26.97 -6.70
C GLN A 205 -4.38 -26.15 -7.63
N ALA A 206 -3.79 -25.41 -8.58
CA ALA A 206 -4.55 -24.64 -9.56
C ALA A 206 -5.39 -25.55 -10.48
N ALA A 207 -4.82 -26.67 -10.94
CA ALA A 207 -5.53 -27.67 -11.76
C ALA A 207 -6.67 -28.34 -10.97
N ALA A 208 -6.40 -28.76 -9.73
CA ALA A 208 -7.40 -29.33 -8.82
C ALA A 208 -8.58 -28.39 -8.57
N ARG A 209 -8.29 -27.11 -8.29
CA ARG A 209 -9.32 -26.08 -8.08
C ARG A 209 -10.22 -25.93 -9.30
N ARG A 210 -9.64 -25.78 -10.51
CA ARG A 210 -10.43 -25.65 -11.75
C ARG A 210 -11.30 -26.88 -12.01
N ALA A 211 -10.76 -28.08 -11.80
CA ALA A 211 -11.51 -29.32 -12.01
C ALA A 211 -12.68 -29.45 -11.02
N LEU A 212 -12.47 -29.07 -9.76
CA LEU A 212 -13.52 -29.02 -8.73
C LEU A 212 -14.55 -27.93 -9.02
N GLU A 213 -14.16 -26.74 -9.47
CA GLU A 213 -15.08 -25.68 -9.89
C GLU A 213 -15.97 -26.13 -11.05
N ALA A 214 -15.39 -26.77 -12.07
CA ALA A 214 -16.16 -27.33 -13.18
C ALA A 214 -17.16 -28.39 -12.70
N ARG A 215 -16.74 -29.26 -11.77
CA ARG A 215 -17.61 -30.30 -11.20
C ARG A 215 -18.73 -29.71 -10.34
N LEU A 216 -18.42 -28.69 -9.54
CA LEU A 216 -19.39 -27.92 -8.74
C LEU A 216 -20.49 -27.30 -9.62
N HIS A 217 -20.11 -26.74 -10.77
CA HIS A 217 -21.08 -26.18 -11.72
C HIS A 217 -21.97 -27.27 -12.34
N ALA A 218 -21.39 -28.42 -12.70
CA ALA A 218 -22.14 -29.53 -13.28
C ALA A 218 -23.14 -30.15 -12.27
N ASP A 219 -22.72 -30.36 -11.03
CA ASP A 219 -23.55 -30.94 -9.97
C ASP A 219 -24.31 -29.88 -9.14
N ALA A 220 -24.35 -28.62 -9.61
CA ALA A 220 -25.00 -27.53 -8.91
C ALA A 220 -26.45 -27.87 -8.46
N PRO A 221 -27.35 -28.41 -9.31
CA PRO A 221 -28.72 -28.73 -8.91
C PRO A 221 -28.82 -29.68 -7.71
N ALA A 222 -27.91 -30.66 -7.63
CA ALA A 222 -27.87 -31.62 -6.53
C ALA A 222 -27.42 -30.98 -5.21
N LEU A 223 -26.55 -29.97 -5.28
CA LEU A 223 -26.07 -29.23 -4.12
C LEU A 223 -27.07 -28.19 -3.64
N ARG A 224 -27.85 -27.58 -4.55
CA ARG A 224 -28.93 -26.63 -4.18
C ARG A 224 -29.97 -27.29 -3.29
N ALA A 225 -30.31 -28.55 -3.54
CA ALA A 225 -31.24 -29.33 -2.73
C ALA A 225 -30.79 -29.50 -1.25
N CYS A 226 -29.51 -29.28 -0.94
CA CYS A 226 -29.00 -29.36 0.44
C CYS A 226 -29.17 -28.06 1.24
N VAL A 227 -29.54 -26.94 0.61
CA VAL A 227 -29.54 -25.61 1.24
C VAL A 227 -30.90 -24.94 1.04
N GLN A 228 -31.43 -24.30 2.09
CA GLN A 228 -32.73 -23.62 2.05
C GLN A 228 -32.64 -22.10 1.82
N GLU A 229 -31.46 -21.51 2.02
CA GLU A 229 -31.21 -20.08 1.91
C GLU A 229 -29.88 -19.84 1.18
N ARG A 230 -29.71 -18.65 0.61
CA ARG A 230 -28.41 -18.27 0.03
C ARG A 230 -27.33 -18.22 1.11
N ARG A 231 -26.29 -19.05 1.00
CA ARG A 231 -25.19 -19.13 1.98
C ARG A 231 -23.83 -19.16 1.28
N ALA A 232 -22.88 -18.40 1.81
CA ALA A 232 -21.47 -18.53 1.46
C ALA A 232 -20.89 -19.75 2.20
N VAL A 233 -20.21 -20.62 1.45
CA VAL A 233 -19.70 -21.90 1.93
C VAL A 233 -18.24 -22.02 1.54
N ALA A 234 -17.40 -22.32 2.53
CA ALA A 234 -16.01 -22.66 2.30
C ALA A 234 -15.89 -24.19 2.20
N LEU A 235 -15.32 -24.66 1.09
CA LEU A 235 -15.05 -26.07 0.84
C LEU A 235 -13.54 -26.29 0.85
N ASP A 236 -13.09 -27.28 1.59
CA ASP A 236 -11.70 -27.71 1.60
C ASP A 236 -11.64 -29.18 1.19
N VAL A 237 -11.08 -29.46 0.03
CA VAL A 237 -11.15 -30.77 -0.62
C VAL A 237 -9.74 -31.34 -0.78
N ASP A 238 -9.50 -32.53 -0.26
CA ASP A 238 -8.28 -33.29 -0.48
C ASP A 238 -8.51 -34.28 -1.63
N LEU A 239 -7.70 -34.22 -2.69
CA LEU A 239 -7.76 -35.14 -3.82
C LEU A 239 -6.63 -36.16 -3.76
N ARG A 240 -6.97 -37.45 -3.95
CA ARG A 240 -6.02 -38.55 -4.09
C ARG A 240 -6.41 -39.46 -5.25
N GLY A 241 -5.51 -39.64 -6.20
CA GLY A 241 -5.74 -40.36 -7.45
C GLY A 241 -6.95 -39.83 -8.23
N GLY A 242 -7.17 -38.50 -8.25
CA GLY A 242 -8.32 -37.87 -8.91
C GLY A 242 -9.67 -38.10 -8.21
N ARG A 243 -9.68 -38.62 -6.98
CA ARG A 243 -10.89 -38.83 -6.17
C ARG A 243 -10.87 -37.94 -4.94
N VAL A 244 -12.06 -37.53 -4.50
CA VAL A 244 -12.20 -36.81 -3.22
C VAL A 244 -11.88 -37.78 -2.07
N ALA A 245 -10.77 -37.54 -1.39
CA ALA A 245 -10.34 -38.31 -0.22
C ALA A 245 -10.95 -37.76 1.08
N SER A 246 -11.09 -36.44 1.19
CA SER A 246 -11.80 -35.80 2.30
C SER A 246 -12.38 -34.46 1.87
N VAL A 247 -13.46 -34.04 2.54
CA VAL A 247 -14.09 -32.74 2.32
C VAL A 247 -14.42 -32.08 3.66
N GLY A 248 -13.87 -30.89 3.87
CA GLY A 248 -14.27 -29.96 4.91
C GLY A 248 -15.29 -28.97 4.36
N VAL A 249 -16.42 -28.79 5.05
CA VAL A 249 -17.46 -27.83 4.68
C VAL A 249 -17.67 -26.88 5.86
N GLN A 250 -17.56 -25.57 5.62
CA GLN A 250 -17.76 -24.53 6.64
C GLN A 250 -18.81 -23.51 6.17
N GLY A 251 -19.52 -22.88 7.10
CA GLY A 251 -20.55 -21.87 6.80
C GLY A 251 -21.97 -22.42 6.62
N LEU A 252 -22.20 -23.72 6.87
CA LEU A 252 -23.52 -24.37 6.84
C LEU A 252 -23.88 -25.01 8.19
N PRO A 253 -25.18 -25.09 8.54
CA PRO A 253 -25.65 -25.87 9.69
C PRO A 253 -25.44 -27.37 9.44
N GLU A 254 -25.27 -28.16 10.52
CA GLU A 254 -24.90 -29.58 10.46
C GLU A 254 -25.71 -30.47 9.48
N PRO A 255 -27.06 -30.36 9.34
CA PRO A 255 -27.77 -31.19 8.35
C PRO A 255 -27.41 -30.83 6.89
N ALA A 256 -27.26 -29.53 6.59
CA ALA A 256 -26.89 -29.06 5.26
C ALA A 256 -25.41 -29.38 4.95
N LYS A 257 -24.53 -29.25 5.96
CA LYS A 257 -23.12 -29.58 5.88
C LYS A 257 -22.91 -31.06 5.56
N ALA A 258 -23.61 -31.96 6.25
CA ALA A 258 -23.57 -33.40 5.98
C ALA A 258 -24.08 -33.75 4.58
N CYS A 259 -25.17 -33.12 4.14
CA CYS A 259 -25.72 -33.31 2.78
C CYS A 259 -24.70 -32.92 1.69
N VAL A 260 -24.08 -31.73 1.82
CA VAL A 260 -23.07 -31.25 0.86
C VAL A 260 -21.83 -32.14 0.88
N ALA A 261 -21.32 -32.49 2.06
CA ALA A 261 -20.15 -33.37 2.20
C ALA A 261 -20.39 -34.75 1.57
N ALA A 262 -21.57 -35.35 1.77
CA ALA A 262 -21.92 -36.64 1.19
C ALA A 262 -21.99 -36.60 -0.35
N ARG A 263 -22.49 -35.50 -0.93
CA ARG A 263 -22.56 -35.32 -2.39
C ARG A 263 -21.17 -35.16 -3.01
N ILE A 264 -20.31 -34.37 -2.38
CA ILE A 264 -18.95 -34.09 -2.86
C ILE A 264 -18.03 -35.30 -2.66
N GLY A 265 -18.19 -36.06 -1.57
CA GLY A 265 -17.35 -37.21 -1.25
C GLY A 265 -17.35 -38.32 -2.31
N GLY A 266 -18.38 -38.38 -3.17
CA GLY A 266 -18.45 -39.33 -4.29
C GLY A 266 -17.80 -38.86 -5.58
N TRP A 267 -17.21 -37.66 -5.62
CA TRP A 267 -16.72 -37.09 -6.86
C TRP A 267 -15.40 -37.68 -7.32
N THR A 268 -15.30 -37.77 -8.64
CA THR A 268 -14.06 -38.04 -9.37
C THR A 268 -13.82 -36.90 -10.34
N VAL A 269 -12.60 -36.38 -10.34
CA VAL A 269 -12.17 -35.24 -11.16
C VAL A 269 -10.84 -35.55 -11.81
N GLN A 270 -10.63 -35.05 -13.03
CA GLN A 270 -9.37 -35.19 -13.75
C GLN A 270 -8.39 -34.13 -13.22
N ALA A 271 -7.73 -34.43 -12.10
CA ALA A 271 -6.75 -33.55 -11.46
C ALA A 271 -5.68 -34.37 -10.70
N PRO A 272 -4.45 -33.84 -10.56
CA PRO A 272 -3.41 -34.45 -9.73
C PRO A 272 -3.75 -34.38 -8.23
N ASP A 273 -2.99 -35.12 -7.43
CA ASP A 273 -3.11 -35.13 -5.98
C ASP A 273 -2.77 -33.75 -5.42
N ALA A 274 -3.76 -33.11 -4.82
CA ALA A 274 -3.64 -31.77 -4.28
C ALA A 274 -4.79 -31.48 -3.31
N ARG A 275 -4.52 -30.57 -2.39
CA ARG A 275 -5.54 -29.94 -1.57
C ARG A 275 -6.01 -28.65 -2.23
N ALA A 276 -7.33 -28.48 -2.35
CA ALA A 276 -7.93 -27.30 -2.95
C ALA A 276 -8.98 -26.71 -2.00
N SER A 277 -8.88 -25.41 -1.75
CA SER A 277 -9.86 -24.66 -0.98
C SER A 277 -10.66 -23.75 -1.91
N LEU A 278 -11.99 -23.77 -1.80
CA LEU A 278 -12.92 -23.03 -2.63
C LEU A 278 -13.90 -22.23 -1.77
N GLN A 279 -14.23 -21.02 -2.20
CA GLN A 279 -15.31 -20.22 -1.65
C GLN A 279 -16.44 -20.19 -2.67
N VAL A 280 -17.60 -20.74 -2.32
CA VAL A 280 -18.76 -20.82 -3.21
C VAL A 280 -19.99 -20.27 -2.52
N THR A 281 -20.88 -19.66 -3.28
CA THR A 281 -22.21 -19.27 -2.77
C THR A 281 -23.23 -20.27 -3.27
N LEU A 282 -23.81 -21.03 -2.34
CA LEU A 282 -24.92 -21.92 -2.65
C LEU A 282 -26.22 -21.13 -2.55
N VAL A 283 -27.10 -21.33 -3.53
CA VAL A 283 -28.43 -20.73 -3.63
C VAL A 283 -29.42 -21.88 -3.78
N PRO A 284 -30.57 -21.89 -3.07
CA PRO A 284 -31.61 -22.90 -3.25
C PRO A 284 -32.12 -22.97 -4.70
#